data_AF-A0AA91KSF0-F1
#
_entry.id   AF-A0AA91KSF0-F1
#
_cell.length_a   1.000
_cell.length_b   1.000
_cell.length_c   1.000
_cell.angle_alpha   90.00
_cell.angle_beta   90.00
_cell.angle_gamma   90.00
#
_symmetry.space_group_name_H-M   'P 1'
#
loop_
_entity.id
_entity.type
_entity.pdbx_description
1 polymer ?
#
loop_
_entity_poly.entity_id
_entity_poly.type
_entity_poly.pdbx_seq_one_letter_code
_entity_poly.pdbx_strand_id
1 'polypeptide(L)' 'MGLFDEDLPKKKLAHEIGSDLSLLSVDELTQRIALLNEEIARLEAERERKSASRSAAEGLFR' A
#
# COMPACT_ATOMS: atom_id res chain seq x y z
N MET A 1 29.87 9.52 -10.18
CA MET A 1 29.88 9.01 -8.80
C MET A 1 28.52 9.31 -8.20
N GLY A 2 27.69 8.29 -7.99
CA GLY A 2 26.35 8.40 -7.42
C GLY A 2 25.86 6.99 -7.08
N LEU A 3 26.66 6.32 -6.25
CA LEU A 3 26.63 4.88 -6.00
C LEU A 3 25.88 4.58 -4.69
N PHE A 4 24.66 5.10 -4.51
CA PHE A 4 23.94 5.00 -3.23
C PHE A 4 22.40 4.90 -3.36
N ASP A 5 21.87 4.18 -4.35
CA ASP A 5 20.42 3.90 -4.39
C ASP A 5 20.08 2.41 -4.53
N GLU A 6 21.06 1.50 -4.39
CA GLU A 6 20.87 0.08 -4.75
C GLU A 6 20.79 -0.90 -3.56
N ASP A 7 20.83 -0.43 -2.31
CA ASP A 7 20.82 -1.32 -1.14
C ASP A 7 19.84 -0.89 -0.03
N LEU A 8 18.66 -0.38 -0.41
CA LEU A 8 17.55 -0.46 0.53
C LEU A 8 17.12 -1.92 0.61
N PRO A 9 17.11 -2.56 1.80
CA PRO A 9 16.51 -3.87 1.94
C PRO A 9 15.08 -3.74 1.46
N LYS A 10 14.77 -4.32 0.30
CA LYS A 10 13.40 -4.42 -0.20
C LYS A 10 12.63 -5.06 0.94
N LYS A 11 11.81 -4.26 1.65
CA LYS A 11 11.00 -4.74 2.76
C LYS A 11 10.33 -6.00 2.23
N LYS A 12 10.69 -7.15 2.80
CA LYS A 12 10.07 -8.42 2.41
C LYS A 12 8.58 -8.16 2.45
N LEU A 13 7.90 -8.31 1.32
CA LEU A 13 6.45 -8.18 1.28
C LEU A 13 5.92 -9.16 2.31
N ALA A 14 5.37 -8.63 3.41
CA ALA A 14 4.90 -9.43 4.54
C ALA A 14 3.76 -10.38 4.11
N HIS A 15 3.17 -10.12 2.95
CA HIS A 15 2.13 -10.91 2.32
C HIS A 15 2.17 -10.76 0.79
N GLU A 16 1.88 -11.85 0.07
CA GLU A 16 1.65 -11.88 -1.37
C GLU A 16 0.17 -12.16 -1.65
N ILE A 17 -0.45 -11.36 -2.51
CA ILE A 17 -1.88 -11.49 -2.85
C ILE A 17 -2.12 -12.82 -3.58
N GLY A 18 -3.08 -13.61 -3.08
CA GLY A 18 -3.40 -14.92 -3.63
C GLY A 18 -2.45 -16.05 -3.21
N SER A 19 -1.57 -15.80 -2.24
CA SER A 19 -0.71 -16.83 -1.65
C SER A 19 -1.54 -17.92 -0.95
N ASP A 20 -1.04 -19.16 -0.98
CA ASP A 20 -1.65 -20.28 -0.26
C ASP A 20 -1.72 -20.01 1.24
N LEU A 21 -2.86 -20.33 1.84
CA LEU A 21 -3.15 -20.10 3.26
C LEU A 21 -3.13 -21.40 4.08
N SER A 22 -2.93 -22.55 3.44
CA SER A 22 -3.12 -23.88 4.04
C SER A 22 -2.13 -24.16 5.17
N LEU A 23 -0.96 -23.52 5.14
CA LEU A 23 0.10 -23.67 6.14
C LEU A 23 0.14 -22.53 7.17
N LEU A 24 -0.80 -21.58 7.11
CA LEU A 24 -0.80 -20.42 8.00
C LEU A 24 -1.67 -20.64 9.23
N SER A 25 -1.16 -20.19 10.36
CA SER A 25 -1.88 -20.14 11.62
C SER A 25 -2.91 -19.01 11.62
N VAL A 26 -3.92 -19.10 12.49
CA VAL A 26 -4.93 -18.04 12.68
C VAL A 26 -4.28 -16.70 13.07
N ASP A 27 -3.25 -16.72 13.90
CA ASP A 27 -2.51 -15.52 14.29
C ASP A 27 -1.77 -14.89 13.10
N GLU A 28 -1.11 -15.70 12.27
CA GLU A 28 -0.42 -15.24 11.05
C GLU A 28 -1.40 -14.63 10.04
N LEU A 29 -2.58 -15.24 9.87
CA LEU A 29 -3.66 -14.68 9.06
C LEU A 29 -4.13 -13.34 9.62
N THR A 30 -4.30 -13.23 10.94
CA THR A 30 -4.71 -12.00 11.62
C THR A 30 -3.70 -10.87 11.39
N GLN A 31 -2.40 -11.15 11.55
CA GLN A 31 -1.33 -10.18 11.29
C GLN A 31 -1.31 -9.72 9.83
N ARG A 32 -1.45 -10.66 8.87
CA ARG A 32 -1.50 -10.33 7.44
C ARG A 32 -2.72 -9.47 7.08
N ILE A 33 -3.89 -9.80 7.63
CA ILE A 33 -5.12 -9.02 7.44
C ILE A 33 -4.92 -7.59 7.97
N ALA A 34 -4.33 -7.43 9.16
CA ALA A 34 -4.08 -6.11 9.73
C ALA A 34 -3.17 -5.25 8.82
N LEU A 35 -2.08 -5.83 8.30
CA LEU A 35 -1.16 -5.15 7.38
C LEU A 35 -1.85 -4.72 6.08
N LEU A 36 -2.70 -5.58 5.52
CA LEU A 36 -3.44 -5.24 4.30
C LEU A 36 -4.46 -4.14 4.53
N ASN A 37 -5.15 -4.14 5.68
CA ASN A 37 -6.10 -3.07 6.01
C ASN A 37 -5.39 -1.71 6.17
N GLU A 38 -4.20 -1.69 6.78
CA GLU A 38 -3.39 -0.47 6.87
C GLU A 38 -3.01 0.06 5.47
N GLU A 39 -2.58 -0.83 4.58
CA GLU A 39 -2.23 -0.43 3.20
C GLU A 39 -3.46 0.05 2.42
N ILE A 40 -4.62 -0.60 2.59
CA ILE A 40 -5.89 -0.12 2.01
C ILE A 40 -6.20 1.29 2.50
N ALA A 41 -6.13 1.55 3.81
CA ALA A 41 -6.40 2.88 4.36
C ALA A 41 -5.45 3.94 3.79
N ARG A 42 -4.16 3.60 3.63
CA ARG A 42 -3.16 4.50 3.03
C ARG A 42 -3.46 4.78 1.55
N LEU A 43 -3.87 3.77 0.78
CA LEU A 43 -4.26 3.94 -0.62
C LEU A 43 -5.56 4.75 -0.77
N GLU A 44 -6.55 4.51 0.08
CA GLU A 44 -7.81 5.27 0.10
C GLU A 44 -7.54 6.76 0.39
N ALA A 45 -6.70 7.06 1.40
CA ALA A 45 -6.33 8.43 1.72
C ALA A 45 -5.60 9.14 0.56
N GLU A 46 -4.70 8.44 -0.14
CA GLU A 46 -4.04 8.99 -1.34
C GLU A 46 -5.02 9.19 -2.51
N ARG A 47 -5.95 8.25 -2.70
CA ARG A 47 -7.01 8.37 -3.71
C ARG A 47 -7.88 9.60 -3.43
N GLU A 48 -8.28 9.82 -2.19
CA GLU A 48 -9.07 10.99 -1.78
C GLU A 48 -8.31 12.30 -2.03
N ARG A 49 -7.04 12.38 -1.63
CA ARG A 49 -6.18 13.56 -1.92
C ARG A 49 -6.10 13.86 -3.42
N LYS A 50 -5.89 12.83 -4.24
CA LYS A 50 -5.79 12.96 -5.70
C LYS A 50 -7.14 13.29 -6.36
N SER A 51 -8.23 12.79 -5.81
CA SER A 51 -9.58 13.13 -6.29
C SER A 51 -9.93 14.57 -5.95
N ALA A 52 -9.64 15.02 -4.73
CA ALA A 52 -9.86 16.40 -4.30
C ALA A 52 -9.04 17.40 -5.13
N SER A 53 -7.77 17.07 -5.45
CA SER A 53 -6.95 17.91 -6.32
C SER A 53 -7.47 17.95 -7.76
N ARG A 54 -7.98 16.83 -8.29
CA ARG A 54 -8.61 16.78 -9.61
C ARG A 54 -9.88 17.64 -9.66
N SER A 55 -10.78 17.51 -8.70
CA SER A 55 -12.01 18.31 -8.64
C SER A 55 -11.73 19.81 -8.42
N ALA A 56 -10.69 20.16 -7.66
CA ALA A 56 -10.26 21.55 -7.52
C ALA A 56 -9.68 22.13 -8.83
N ALA A 57 -8.93 21.32 -9.59
CA ALA A 57 -8.41 21.72 -10.89
C ALA A 57 -9.52 21.91 -11.93
N GLU A 58 -10.49 20.98 -12.01
CA GLU A 58 -11.64 21.11 -12.92
C GLU A 58 -12.52 22.32 -12.62
N GLY A 59 -12.51 22.80 -11.36
CA GLY A 59 -13.17 24.04 -10.97
C GLY A 59 -12.48 25.34 -11.44
N LEU A 60 -11.17 25.29 -11.73
CA LEU A 60 -10.35 26.44 -12.12
C LEU A 60 -10.25 26.62 -13.64
N PHE A 61 -10.53 25.58 -14.42
CA PHE A 61 -10.51 25.62 -15.89
C PHE A 61 -11.89 25.92 -16.52
N ARG A 62 -12.87 26.36 -15.74
CA ARG A 62 -14.20 26.80 -16.20
C ARG A 62 -14.45 28.27 -15.89
#